data_AF-A0A1G0VE11-F1
#
_entry.id   AF-A0A1G0VE11-F1
#
_cell.length_a   1.000
_cell.length_b   1.000
_cell.length_c   1.000
_cell.angle_alpha   90.00
_cell.angle_beta   90.00
_cell.angle_gamma   90.00
#
_symmetry.space_group_name_H-M   'P 1'
#
loop_
_entity.id
_entity.type
_entity.pdbx_description
1 polymer ?
#
loop_
_entity_poly.entity_id
_entity_poly.type
_entity_poly.pdbx_seq_one_letter_code
_entity_poly.pdbx_strand_id
1 'polypeptide(L)'
;MSKLQSKIETIKRLLAFVGESLDNLSFETFDSVFPAALTAIKQVHRLKFELATEYDSISLKSYENELFSRAKLIEDKFDNIVEVFSEEEKRLEKELYGTIKQKKLTAYKR
;
A
#
# COMPACT_ATOMS: atom_id res chain seq x y z
N MET A 1 -6.28 7.35 -29.62
CA MET A 1 -5.36 6.58 -28.76
C MET A 1 -5.46 5.11 -29.11
N SER A 2 -4.36 4.37 -29.12
CA SER A 2 -4.40 2.91 -29.30
C SER A 2 -4.95 2.23 -28.04
N LYS A 3 -5.54 1.03 -28.19
CA LYS A 3 -6.03 0.21 -27.06
C LYS A 3 -4.92 -0.06 -26.03
N LEU A 4 -3.69 -0.30 -26.50
CA LEU A 4 -2.48 -0.41 -25.68
C LEU A 4 -2.26 0.84 -24.82
N GLN A 5 -2.20 2.01 -25.46
CA GLN A 5 -1.92 3.27 -24.79
C GLN A 5 -3.00 3.61 -23.76
N SER A 6 -4.27 3.32 -24.06
CA SER A 6 -5.37 3.48 -23.10
C SER A 6 -5.21 2.59 -21.87
N LYS A 7 -4.85 1.30 -22.03
CA LYS A 7 -4.65 0.38 -20.90
C LYS A 7 -3.45 0.79 -20.05
N ILE A 8 -2.36 1.23 -20.68
CA ILE A 8 -1.17 1.74 -19.98
C ILE A 8 -1.50 2.99 -19.17
N GLU A 9 -2.23 3.94 -19.74
CA GLU A 9 -2.65 5.14 -19.01
C GLU A 9 -3.60 4.82 -17.85
N THR A 10 -4.48 3.82 -18.00
CA THR A 10 -5.29 3.31 -16.88
C THR A 10 -4.40 2.73 -15.78
N ILE A 11 -3.38 1.94 -16.11
CA ILE A 11 -2.43 1.41 -15.13
C ILE A 11 -1.72 2.56 -14.39
N LYS A 12 -1.25 3.58 -15.11
CA LYS A 12 -0.59 4.75 -14.49
C LYS A 12 -1.50 5.47 -13.51
N ARG A 13 -2.76 5.68 -13.86
CA ARG A 13 -3.77 6.30 -12.99
C ARG A 13 -4.03 5.46 -11.75
N LEU A 14 -4.15 4.14 -11.90
CA LEU A 14 -4.33 3.23 -10.77
C LEU A 14 -3.12 3.25 -9.84
N LEU A 15 -1.90 3.24 -10.38
CA LEU A 15 -0.68 3.33 -9.56
C LEU A 15 -0.58 4.69 -8.86
N ALA A 16 -0.93 5.79 -9.52
CA ALA A 16 -0.99 7.11 -8.88
C ALA A 16 -2.01 7.14 -7.73
N PHE A 17 -3.22 6.64 -7.98
CA PHE A 17 -4.27 6.51 -6.97
C PHE A 17 -3.82 5.67 -5.77
N VAL A 18 -3.13 4.55 -6.01
CA VAL A 18 -2.56 3.72 -4.93
C VAL A 18 -1.53 4.51 -4.13
N GLY A 19 -0.62 5.21 -4.81
CA GLY A 19 0.39 6.05 -4.15
C GLY A 19 -0.24 7.12 -3.25
N GLU A 20 -1.27 7.81 -3.74
CA GLU A 20 -2.03 8.81 -2.97
C GLU A 20 -2.85 8.18 -1.83
N SER A 21 -3.39 6.98 -2.06
CA SER A 21 -4.13 6.25 -1.02
C SER A 21 -3.20 5.88 0.13
N LEU A 22 -1.99 5.41 -0.17
CA LEU A 22 -1.00 5.09 0.86
C LEU A 22 -0.54 6.33 1.63
N ASP A 23 -0.43 7.49 1.00
CA ASP A 23 -0.10 8.74 1.69
C ASP A 23 -1.19 9.18 2.69
N ASN A 24 -2.44 8.79 2.45
CA ASN A 24 -3.58 9.07 3.32
C ASN A 24 -3.91 7.91 4.27
N LEU A 25 -3.09 6.87 4.31
CA LEU A 25 -3.35 5.69 5.13
C LEU A 25 -2.95 5.97 6.60
N SER A 26 -3.93 5.86 7.48
CA SER A 26 -3.79 6.01 8.93
C SER A 26 -4.66 4.97 9.62
N PHE A 27 -4.52 4.81 10.94
CA PHE A 27 -5.39 3.94 11.72
C PHE A 27 -6.87 4.26 11.54
N GLU A 28 -7.22 5.55 11.44
CA GLU A 28 -8.61 6.02 11.32
C GLU A 28 -9.18 5.81 9.91
N THR A 29 -8.32 5.86 8.90
CA THR A 29 -8.72 5.75 7.49
C THR A 29 -8.55 4.35 6.93
N PHE A 30 -7.91 3.43 7.66
CA PHE A 30 -7.51 2.10 7.21
C PHE A 30 -8.64 1.33 6.55
N ASP A 31 -9.78 1.20 7.23
CA ASP A 31 -10.92 0.39 6.76
C ASP A 31 -11.54 0.92 5.46
N SER A 32 -11.35 2.21 5.16
CA SER A 32 -11.87 2.84 3.95
C SER A 32 -10.85 2.88 2.81
N VAL A 33 -9.59 3.17 3.12
CA VAL A 33 -8.54 3.44 2.14
C VAL A 33 -7.83 2.16 1.69
N PHE A 34 -7.54 1.25 2.63
CA PHE A 34 -6.78 0.04 2.32
C PHE A 34 -7.51 -0.89 1.33
N PRO A 35 -8.82 -1.17 1.48
CA PRO A 35 -9.54 -2.00 0.50
C PRO A 35 -9.58 -1.39 -0.90
N ALA A 36 -9.69 -0.06 -0.99
CA ALA A 36 -9.70 0.66 -2.27
C ALA A 36 -8.34 0.58 -2.97
N ALA A 37 -7.25 0.82 -2.23
CA ALA A 37 -5.89 0.67 -2.74
C ALA A 37 -5.61 -0.78 -3.19
N LEU A 38 -6.02 -1.78 -2.39
CA LEU A 38 -5.87 -3.19 -2.73
C LEU A 38 -6.63 -3.56 -4.01
N THR A 39 -7.85 -3.03 -4.17
CA THR A 39 -8.66 -3.25 -5.38
C THR A 39 -7.99 -2.66 -6.61
N ALA A 40 -7.43 -1.45 -6.51
CA ALA A 40 -6.69 -0.82 -7.59
C ALA A 40 -5.44 -1.63 -7.98
N ILE A 41 -4.68 -2.16 -7.01
CA ILE A 41 -3.55 -3.06 -7.29
C ILE A 41 -3.99 -4.33 -8.02
N LYS A 42 -5.08 -4.98 -7.58
CA LYS A 42 -5.62 -6.16 -8.27
C LYS A 42 -6.00 -5.85 -9.72
N GLN A 43 -6.57 -4.67 -9.98
CA GLN A 43 -6.87 -4.23 -11.33
C GLN A 43 -5.61 -3.99 -12.17
N VAL A 44 -4.54 -3.44 -11.58
CA VAL A 44 -3.24 -3.30 -12.26
C VAL A 44 -2.69 -4.66 -12.69
N HIS A 45 -2.71 -5.66 -11.79
CA HIS A 45 -2.24 -7.01 -12.14
C HIS A 45 -3.04 -7.63 -13.28
N ARG A 46 -4.38 -7.49 -13.25
CA ARG A 46 -5.24 -7.95 -14.33
C ARG A 46 -4.90 -7.28 -15.65
N LEU A 47 -4.78 -5.95 -15.69
CA LEU A 47 -4.46 -5.20 -16.91
C LEU A 47 -3.06 -5.55 -17.44
N LYS A 48 -2.08 -5.75 -16.55
CA LYS A 48 -0.73 -6.20 -16.93
C LYS A 48 -0.77 -7.59 -17.57
N PHE A 49 -1.55 -8.51 -17.01
CA PHE A 49 -1.73 -9.84 -17.58
C PHE A 49 -2.40 -9.77 -18.97
N GLU A 50 -3.49 -9.00 -19.09
CA GLU A 50 -4.17 -8.81 -20.38
C GLU A 50 -3.21 -8.22 -21.44
N LEU A 51 -2.40 -7.23 -21.07
CA LEU A 51 -1.42 -6.64 -21.98
C LEU A 51 -0.34 -7.63 -22.40
N ALA A 52 0.16 -8.45 -21.48
CA ALA A 52 1.14 -9.49 -21.80
C ALA A 52 0.56 -10.58 -22.71
N THR A 53 -0.76 -10.83 -22.69
CA THR A 53 -1.42 -11.76 -23.59
C THR A 53 -1.76 -11.15 -24.96
N GLU A 54 -1.99 -9.84 -25.03
CA GLU A 54 -2.44 -9.16 -26.26
C GLU A 54 -1.28 -8.57 -27.09
N TYR A 55 -0.10 -8.35 -26.50
CA TYR A 55 1.01 -7.61 -27.12
C TYR A 55 2.38 -8.27 -26.88
N ASP A 56 3.25 -8.18 -27.90
CA ASP A 56 4.63 -8.66 -27.80
C ASP A 56 5.46 -7.81 -26.82
N SER A 57 6.43 -8.46 -26.18
CA SER A 57 7.33 -7.85 -25.17
C SER A 57 8.04 -6.59 -25.66
N ILE A 58 8.39 -6.52 -26.94
CA ILE A 58 9.05 -5.35 -27.57
C ILE A 58 8.16 -4.11 -27.47
N SER A 59 6.85 -4.27 -27.65
CA SER A 59 5.87 -3.18 -27.60
C SER A 59 5.62 -2.66 -26.18
N LEU A 60 5.85 -3.51 -25.18
CA LEU A 60 5.63 -3.20 -23.76
C LEU A 60 6.87 -2.59 -23.09
N LYS A 61 8.06 -2.89 -23.60
CA LYS A 61 9.35 -2.49 -23.02
C LYS A 61 9.53 -0.97 -22.87
N SER A 62 8.92 -0.18 -23.76
CA SER A 62 8.95 1.29 -23.70
C SER A 62 8.21 1.86 -22.49
N TYR A 63 7.28 1.10 -21.90
CA TYR A 63 6.48 1.52 -20.75
C TYR A 63 6.90 0.82 -19.45
N GLU A 64 7.62 -0.30 -19.53
CA GLU A 64 8.04 -1.08 -18.37
C GLU A 64 8.83 -0.28 -17.34
N ASN A 65 9.81 0.52 -17.78
CA ASN A 65 10.66 1.28 -16.86
C ASN A 65 9.84 2.26 -16.00
N GLU A 66 8.93 3.02 -16.60
CA GLU A 66 8.11 3.98 -15.85
C GLU A 66 7.16 3.27 -14.88
N LEU A 67 6.50 2.21 -15.35
CA LEU A 67 5.58 1.42 -14.52
C LEU A 67 6.30 0.73 -13.36
N PHE A 68 7.52 0.22 -13.62
CA PHE A 68 8.37 -0.38 -12.62
C PHE A 68 8.79 0.63 -11.55
N SER A 69 9.27 1.82 -11.95
CA SER A 69 9.64 2.86 -10.98
C SER A 69 8.45 3.27 -10.09
N ARG A 70 7.25 3.41 -10.66
CA ARG A 70 6.04 3.72 -9.88
C ARG A 70 5.66 2.59 -8.92
N ALA A 71 5.73 1.34 -9.37
CA ALA A 71 5.45 0.19 -8.53
C ALA A 71 6.46 0.08 -7.37
N LYS A 72 7.75 0.34 -7.64
CA LYS A 72 8.79 0.33 -6.61
C LYS A 72 8.56 1.39 -5.54
N LEU A 73 8.17 2.60 -5.93
CA LEU A 73 7.82 3.66 -4.97
C LEU A 73 6.63 3.28 -4.09
N ILE A 74 5.64 2.57 -4.63
CA ILE A 74 4.48 2.08 -3.86
C ILE A 74 4.92 1.02 -2.84
N GLU A 75 5.79 0.09 -3.26
CA GLU A 75 6.37 -0.92 -2.38
C GLU A 75 7.12 -0.25 -1.21
N ASP A 76 8.03 0.69 -1.51
CA ASP A 76 8.81 1.39 -0.49
C ASP A 76 7.92 2.18 0.49
N LYS A 77 6.84 2.81 -0.02
CA LYS A 77 5.84 3.48 0.84
C LYS A 77 5.13 2.50 1.77
N PHE A 78 4.73 1.35 1.23
CA PHE A 78 4.04 0.34 2.01
C PHE A 78 4.93 -0.24 3.11
N ASP A 79 6.21 -0.51 2.80
CA ASP A 79 7.19 -0.99 3.77
C ASP A 79 7.38 0.02 4.91
N ASN A 80 7.51 1.31 4.60
CA ASN A 80 7.59 2.37 5.62
C ASN A 80 6.34 2.43 6.50
N ILE A 81 5.15 2.27 5.92
CA ILE A 81 3.89 2.22 6.68
C ILE A 81 3.92 1.03 7.65
N VAL A 82 4.29 -0.15 7.16
CA VAL A 82 4.36 -1.36 8.00
C VAL A 82 5.35 -1.16 9.15
N GLU A 83 6.51 -0.56 8.90
CA GLU A 83 7.50 -0.24 9.93
C GLU A 83 6.93 0.69 11.00
N VAL A 84 6.35 1.83 10.59
CA VAL A 84 5.74 2.81 11.52
C VAL A 84 4.64 2.18 12.37
N PHE A 85 3.74 1.41 11.76
CA PHE A 85 2.64 0.77 12.49
C PHE A 85 3.16 -0.31 13.46
N SER A 86 4.20 -1.04 13.09
CA SER A 86 4.83 -2.05 13.95
C SER A 86 5.55 -1.42 15.16
N GLU A 87 6.18 -0.27 14.97
CA GLU A 87 6.79 0.49 16.07
C GLU A 87 5.72 1.03 17.04
N GLU A 88 4.60 1.51 16.51
CA GLU A 88 3.50 2.02 17.31
C GLU A 88 2.78 0.92 18.09
N GLU A 89 2.59 -0.25 17.50
CA GLU A 89 2.09 -1.43 18.20
C GLU A 89 2.98 -1.77 19.41
N LYS A 90 4.30 -1.83 19.22
CA LYS A 90 5.26 -2.09 20.31
C LYS A 90 5.23 -0.99 21.39
N ARG A 91 5.00 0.27 21.02
CA ARG A 91 4.86 1.37 21.99
C ARG A 91 3.61 1.18 22.84
N LEU A 92 2.46 0.93 22.20
CA LEU A 92 1.18 0.71 22.86
C LEU A 92 1.22 -0.52 23.78
N GLU A 93 1.86 -1.62 23.35
CA GLU A 93 2.06 -2.80 24.20
C GLU A 93 2.84 -2.49 25.49
N LYS A 94 3.92 -1.71 25.38
CA LYS A 94 4.72 -1.28 26.54
C LYS A 94 3.92 -0.39 27.49
N GLU A 95 3.16 0.56 26.95
CA GLU A 95 2.29 1.44 27.75
C GLU A 95 1.19 0.67 28.47
N LEU A 96 0.56 -0.29 27.77
CA LEU A 96 -0.46 -1.17 28.34
C LEU A 96 0.11 -2.01 29.48
N TYR A 97 1.27 -2.63 29.26
CA TYR A 97 1.97 -3.42 30.28
C TYR A 97 2.35 -2.57 31.51
N GLY A 98 2.89 -1.37 31.29
CA GLY A 98 3.21 -0.41 32.35
C GLY A 98 1.98 -0.03 33.18
N THR A 99 0.86 0.26 32.50
CA THR A 99 -0.42 0.61 33.14
C THR A 99 -0.97 -0.54 33.97
N ILE A 100 -0.94 -1.77 33.45
CA ILE A 100 -1.38 -2.98 34.18
C ILE A 100 -0.52 -3.20 35.43
N LYS A 101 0.81 -3.04 35.31
CA LYS A 101 1.74 -3.19 36.44
C LYS A 101 1.53 -2.13 37.51
N GLN A 102 1.26 -0.88 37.12
CA GLN A 102 0.90 0.19 38.05
C GLN A 102 -0.41 -0.11 38.77
N LYS A 103 -1.48 -0.52 38.07
CA LYS A 103 -2.76 -0.92 38.67
C LYS A 103 -2.61 -2.06 39.69
N LYS A 104 -1.76 -3.06 39.40
CA LYS A 104 -1.44 -4.13 40.35
C LYS A 104 -0.75 -3.56 41.60
N LEU A 105 0.26 -2.71 41.45
CA LEU A 105 0.97 -2.08 42.58
C LEU A 105 0.06 -1.22 43.47
N THR A 106 -0.88 -0.46 42.89
CA THR A 106 -1.85 0.31 43.68
C THR A 106 -2.85 -0.56 44.43
N ALA A 107 -3.22 -1.72 43.89
CA ALA A 107 -4.08 -2.68 44.59
C ALA A 107 -3.39 -3.32 45.81
N TYR A 108 -2.07 -3.54 45.76
CA TYR A 108 -1.29 -4.11 46.87
C TYR A 108 -0.84 -3.08 47.93
N LYS A 109 -0.89 -1.77 47.63
CA LYS A 109 -0.57 -0.69 48.59
C LYS A 109 -1.78 -0.23 49.42
N ARG A 110 -2.95 -0.84 49.21
CA ARG A 110 -4.19 -0.56 49.96
C ARG A 110 -4.37 -1.56 51.10
#